data_AF-A0A061QVY3-F1
#
_entry.id   AF-A0A061QVY3-F1
#
_cell.length_a   1.000
_cell.length_b   1.000
_cell.length_c   1.000
_cell.angle_alpha   90.00
_cell.angle_beta   90.00
_cell.angle_gamma   90.00
#
_symmetry.space_group_name_H-M   'P 1'
#
loop_
_entity.id
_entity.type
_entity.pdbx_description
1 polymer ?
#
loop_
_entity_poly.entity_id
_entity_poly.type
_entity_poly.pdbx_seq_one_letter_code
_entity_poly.pdbx_strand_id
1 'polypeptide(L)'
;PPRPDTKDTIHRAMSYGVEVKMITGDHRAIAQETARQLGMGDNILTADGLPAFDPKEKIPNDLGLKYGQKILTSDGFAGVYPEHKYLIVESLRQLGYSTGMT
;
A
#
# COMPACT_ATOMS: atom_id res chain seq x y z
N PRO A 1 5.07 -19.13 -0.95
CA PRO A 1 5.20 -18.74 -2.38
C PRO A 1 3.90 -18.07 -2.84
N PRO A 2 3.92 -17.14 -3.82
CA PRO A 2 2.71 -16.54 -4.36
C PRO A 2 1.79 -17.59 -4.98
N ARG A 3 0.48 -17.32 -5.03
CA ARG A 3 -0.47 -18.23 -5.69
C ARG A 3 -0.23 -18.20 -7.21
N PRO A 4 -0.46 -19.32 -7.93
CA PRO A 4 -0.14 -19.41 -9.36
C PRO A 4 -0.81 -18.32 -10.22
N ASP A 5 -1.99 -17.87 -9.83
CA ASP A 5 -2.84 -16.91 -10.53
C ASP A 5 -2.63 -15.44 -10.08
N THR A 6 -1.76 -15.20 -9.08
CA THR A 6 -1.63 -13.88 -8.45
C THR A 6 -1.12 -12.83 -9.45
N LYS A 7 -0.08 -13.17 -10.22
CA LYS A 7 0.52 -12.26 -11.19
C LYS A 7 -0.46 -11.84 -12.28
N ASP A 8 -1.18 -12.80 -12.85
CA ASP A 8 -2.16 -12.54 -13.90
C ASP A 8 -3.34 -11.71 -13.37
N THR A 9 -3.76 -11.96 -12.13
CA THR A 9 -4.83 -11.18 -11.48
C THR A 9 -4.40 -9.73 -11.26
N ILE A 10 -3.17 -9.48 -10.81
CA ILE A 10 -2.60 -8.14 -10.63
C ILE A 10 -2.55 -7.40 -11.97
N HIS A 11 -1.98 -8.03 -13.00
CA HIS A 11 -1.89 -7.42 -14.33
C HIS A 11 -3.27 -7.07 -14.90
N ARG A 12 -4.27 -7.96 -14.73
CA ARG A 12 -5.64 -7.69 -15.17
C ARG A 12 -6.24 -6.50 -14.42
N ALA A 13 -6.08 -6.42 -13.11
CA ALA A 13 -6.55 -5.28 -12.32
C ALA A 13 -5.94 -3.96 -12.84
N MET A 14 -4.63 -3.93 -13.01
CA MET A 14 -3.92 -2.75 -13.55
C MET A 14 -4.37 -2.39 -14.97
N SER A 15 -4.64 -3.38 -15.84
CA SER A 15 -5.16 -3.11 -17.19
C SER A 15 -6.56 -2.47 -17.21
N TYR A 16 -7.33 -2.64 -16.13
CA TYR A 16 -8.63 -1.98 -15.95
C TYR A 16 -8.53 -0.65 -15.20
N GLY A 17 -7.31 -0.15 -14.96
CA GLY A 17 -7.08 1.09 -14.21
C GLY A 17 -7.24 0.95 -12.71
N VAL A 18 -7.26 -0.29 -12.17
CA VAL A 18 -7.26 -0.54 -10.73
C VAL A 18 -5.82 -0.77 -10.28
N GLU A 19 -5.27 0.22 -9.60
CA GLU A 19 -3.92 0.14 -9.06
C GLU A 19 -3.85 -0.84 -7.86
N VAL A 20 -2.82 -1.68 -7.84
CA VAL A 20 -2.61 -2.68 -6.79
C VAL A 20 -1.33 -2.34 -6.03
N LYS A 21 -1.44 -2.16 -4.70
CA LYS A 21 -0.30 -1.86 -3.82
C LYS A 21 -0.11 -2.99 -2.82
N MET A 22 1.12 -3.48 -2.67
CA MET A 22 1.44 -4.55 -1.71
C MET A 22 1.42 -4.01 -0.28
N ILE A 23 0.85 -4.77 0.67
CA ILE A 23 0.94 -4.50 2.11
C ILE A 23 1.39 -5.78 2.80
N THR A 24 2.57 -5.76 3.43
CA THR A 24 3.10 -6.94 4.13
C THR A 24 3.77 -6.59 5.46
N GLY A 25 3.78 -7.56 6.39
CA GLY A 25 4.58 -7.52 7.61
C GLY A 25 6.03 -7.99 7.42
N ASP A 26 6.37 -8.50 6.23
CA ASP A 26 7.73 -8.93 5.91
C ASP A 26 8.73 -7.78 5.88
N HIS A 27 10.02 -8.13 5.95
CA HIS A 27 11.11 -7.17 5.74
C HIS A 27 11.11 -6.62 4.30
N ARG A 28 11.53 -5.37 4.12
CA ARG A 28 11.52 -4.65 2.82
C ARG A 28 12.13 -5.47 1.68
N ALA A 29 13.27 -6.11 1.91
CA ALA A 29 13.95 -6.91 0.89
C ALA A 29 13.09 -8.08 0.36
N ILE A 30 12.33 -8.75 1.24
CA ILE A 30 11.43 -9.85 0.87
C ILE A 30 10.24 -9.31 0.08
N ALA A 31 9.68 -8.18 0.53
CA ALA A 31 8.57 -7.52 -0.14
C ALA A 31 8.95 -7.05 -1.55
N GLN A 32 10.14 -6.45 -1.71
CA GLN A 32 10.65 -6.02 -3.02
C GLN A 32 10.82 -7.19 -3.98
N GLU A 33 11.43 -8.28 -3.54
CA GLU A 33 11.60 -9.44 -4.41
C GLU A 33 10.26 -10.08 -4.78
N THR A 34 9.31 -10.14 -3.84
CA THR A 34 7.96 -10.65 -4.11
C THR A 34 7.21 -9.76 -5.10
N ALA A 35 7.27 -8.43 -4.92
CA ALA A 35 6.64 -7.46 -5.81
C ALA A 35 7.21 -7.54 -7.24
N ARG A 36 8.54 -7.68 -7.37
CA ARG A 36 9.23 -7.89 -8.65
C ARG A 36 8.77 -9.18 -9.33
N GLN A 37 8.68 -10.29 -8.60
CA GLN A 37 8.20 -11.57 -9.15
C GLN A 37 6.75 -11.47 -9.67
N LEU A 38 5.91 -10.73 -8.94
CA LEU A 38 4.50 -10.51 -9.24
C LEU A 38 4.24 -9.41 -10.28
N GLY A 39 5.26 -8.69 -10.75
CA GLY A 39 5.10 -7.62 -11.73
C GLY A 39 4.45 -6.35 -11.17
N MET A 40 4.56 -6.12 -9.86
CA MET A 40 3.98 -4.96 -9.17
C MET A 40 4.89 -3.72 -9.18
N GLY A 41 6.17 -3.88 -9.53
CA GLY A 41 7.21 -2.87 -9.31
C GLY A 41 8.10 -3.22 -8.11
N ASP A 42 8.98 -2.31 -7.73
CA ASP A 42 9.98 -2.50 -6.66
C ASP A 42 10.14 -1.28 -5.72
N ASN A 43 9.32 -0.24 -5.90
CA ASN A 43 9.28 0.94 -5.04
C ASN A 43 8.51 0.64 -3.74
N ILE A 44 9.12 -0.19 -2.90
CA ILE A 44 8.57 -0.60 -1.61
C ILE A 44 9.11 0.29 -0.50
N LEU A 45 8.20 0.92 0.24
CA LEU A 45 8.47 1.76 1.39
C LEU A 45 8.36 0.98 2.71
N THR A 46 9.00 1.47 3.76
CA THR A 46 8.84 0.90 5.12
C THR A 46 7.78 1.66 5.91
N ALA A 47 7.28 1.02 6.97
CA ALA A 47 6.37 1.62 7.93
C ALA A 47 6.90 2.90 8.58
N ASP A 48 8.22 3.08 8.74
CA ASP A 48 8.80 4.32 9.28
C ASP A 48 8.46 5.56 8.45
N GLY A 49 8.13 5.34 7.17
CA GLY A 49 7.72 6.38 6.25
C GLY A 49 6.22 6.68 6.25
N LEU A 50 5.43 5.95 7.04
CA LEU A 50 3.98 6.07 7.13
C LEU A 50 3.57 6.91 8.35
N PRO A 51 2.35 7.49 8.32
CA PRO A 51 1.79 8.09 9.52
C PRO A 51 1.69 7.05 10.65
N ALA A 52 2.07 7.46 11.86
CA ALA A 52 1.78 6.73 13.08
C ALA A 52 0.52 7.35 13.71
N PHE A 53 -0.37 6.51 14.23
CA PHE A 53 -1.62 6.98 14.82
C PHE A 53 -2.11 6.01 15.89
N ASP A 54 -2.58 6.54 17.02
CA ASP A 54 -3.36 5.76 17.97
C ASP A 54 -4.80 5.63 17.43
N PRO A 55 -5.31 4.42 17.16
CA PRO A 55 -6.68 4.21 16.68
C PRO A 55 -7.78 4.87 17.53
N LYS A 56 -7.47 5.29 18.77
CA LYS A 56 -8.39 5.99 19.68
C LYS A 56 -8.50 7.49 19.39
N GLU A 57 -7.58 8.08 18.64
CA GLU A 57 -7.61 9.49 18.28
C GLU A 57 -8.56 9.75 17.10
N LYS A 58 -8.80 11.02 16.77
CA LYS A 58 -9.51 11.40 15.54
C LYS A 58 -8.54 11.41 14.36
N ILE A 59 -8.97 10.82 13.25
CA ILE A 59 -8.18 10.75 12.02
C ILE A 59 -7.85 12.18 11.56
N PRO A 60 -6.58 12.50 11.29
CA PRO A 60 -6.22 13.81 10.76
C PRO A 60 -6.85 14.04 9.38
N ASN A 61 -7.42 15.23 9.15
CA ASN A 61 -8.04 15.59 7.86
C ASN A 61 -7.02 15.99 6.77
N ASP A 62 -5.73 15.92 7.08
CA ASP A 62 -4.62 16.33 6.19
C ASP A 62 -3.68 15.19 5.81
N LEU A 63 -4.06 13.94 6.08
CA LEU A 63 -3.28 12.74 5.72
C LEU A 63 -3.04 12.65 4.21
N GLY A 64 -4.07 12.91 3.40
CA GLY A 64 -3.95 12.91 1.94
C GLY A 64 -2.93 13.95 1.44
N LEU A 65 -2.95 15.14 2.04
CA LEU A 65 -2.01 16.22 1.70
C LEU A 65 -0.56 15.89 2.12
N LYS A 66 -0.37 15.30 3.31
CA LYS A 66 0.96 14.99 3.86
C LYS A 66 1.60 13.73 3.27
N TYR A 67 0.81 12.68 3.06
CA TYR A 67 1.32 11.34 2.74
C TYR A 67 0.79 10.79 1.42
N GLY A 68 -0.30 11.34 0.89
CA GLY A 68 -0.99 10.76 -0.26
C GLY A 68 -0.11 10.66 -1.50
N GLN A 69 0.69 11.68 -1.83
CA GLN A 69 1.61 11.61 -2.97
C GLN A 69 2.63 10.48 -2.82
N LYS A 70 3.21 10.32 -1.61
CA LYS A 70 4.17 9.25 -1.31
C LYS A 70 3.52 7.88 -1.49
N ILE A 71 2.29 7.73 -0.99
CA ILE A 71 1.51 6.50 -1.11
C ILE A 71 1.19 6.18 -2.57
N LEU A 72 0.74 7.17 -3.34
CA LEU A 72 0.44 7.02 -4.76
C LEU A 72 1.66 6.57 -5.56
N THR A 73 2.84 7.12 -5.29
CA THR A 73 4.06 6.76 -6.02
C THR A 73 4.67 5.42 -5.62
N SER A 74 4.22 4.81 -4.52
CA SER A 74 4.78 3.55 -4.02
C SER A 74 4.06 2.32 -4.55
N ASP A 75 4.79 1.24 -4.78
CA ASP A 75 4.24 -0.05 -5.24
C ASP A 75 3.79 -0.92 -4.04
N GLY A 76 4.22 -0.55 -2.84
CA GLY A 76 3.79 -1.20 -1.61
C GLY A 76 4.56 -0.79 -0.37
N PHE A 77 4.18 -1.44 0.73
CA PHE A 77 4.69 -1.17 2.07
C PHE A 77 5.06 -2.47 2.78
N ALA A 78 6.22 -2.45 3.43
CA ALA A 78 6.78 -3.54 4.22
C ALA A 78 6.86 -3.19 5.71
N GLY A 79 6.87 -4.20 6.57
CA GLY A 79 6.83 -4.03 8.03
C GLY A 79 5.57 -3.33 8.54
N VAL A 80 4.43 -3.52 7.85
CA VAL A 80 3.19 -2.78 8.14
C VAL A 80 2.46 -3.36 9.33
N TYR A 81 2.18 -2.51 10.33
CA TYR A 81 1.32 -2.83 11.48
C TYR A 81 -0.16 -2.49 11.19
N PRO A 82 -1.12 -3.05 11.94
CA PRO A 82 -2.55 -2.81 11.73
C PRO A 82 -2.94 -1.32 11.65
N GLU A 83 -2.32 -0.46 12.46
CA GLU A 83 -2.60 0.98 12.55
C GLU A 83 -2.25 1.70 11.23
N HIS A 84 -1.17 1.26 10.57
CA HIS A 84 -0.68 1.83 9.32
C HIS A 84 -1.62 1.55 8.15
N LYS A 85 -2.24 0.35 8.12
CA LYS A 85 -3.17 -0.04 7.04
C LYS A 85 -4.30 0.97 6.91
N TYR A 86 -4.91 1.30 8.05
CA TYR A 86 -6.04 2.23 8.09
C TYR A 86 -5.65 3.61 7.56
N LEU A 87 -4.49 4.12 7.96
CA LEU A 87 -4.04 5.46 7.55
C LEU A 87 -3.65 5.55 6.09
N ILE A 88 -3.09 4.47 5.50
CA ILE A 88 -2.85 4.41 4.06
C ILE A 88 -4.17 4.58 3.30
N VAL A 89 -5.20 3.85 3.73
CA VAL A 89 -6.54 3.91 3.13
C VAL A 89 -7.13 5.30 3.26
N GLU A 90 -7.11 5.89 4.45
CA GLU A 90 -7.66 7.22 4.67
C GLU A 90 -6.90 8.31 3.92
N SER A 91 -5.57 8.19 3.79
CA SER A 91 -4.77 9.11 2.96
C SER A 91 -5.22 9.08 1.49
N LEU A 92 -5.47 7.90 0.94
CA LEU A 92 -5.97 7.74 -0.44
C LEU A 92 -7.40 8.24 -0.59
N ARG A 93 -8.28 7.95 0.37
CA ARG A 93 -9.67 8.44 0.38
C ARG A 93 -9.75 9.96 0.43
N GLN A 94 -8.90 10.61 1.23
CA GLN A 94 -8.81 12.07 1.28
C GLN A 94 -8.34 12.70 -0.04
N LEU A 95 -7.62 11.95 -0.87
CA LEU A 95 -7.28 12.34 -2.24
C LEU A 95 -8.38 12.00 -3.26
N GLY A 96 -9.50 11.42 -2.83
CA GLY A 96 -10.64 11.09 -3.70
C GLY A 96 -10.60 9.68 -4.33
N TYR A 97 -9.65 8.83 -3.93
CA TYR A 97 -9.58 7.46 -4.45
C TYR A 97 -10.57 6.53 -3.75
N SER A 98 -11.19 5.64 -4.52
CA SER A 98 -11.92 4.48 -3.98
C SER A 98 -10.95 3.33 -3.70
N THR A 99 -10.97 2.82 -2.47
CA THR A 99 -9.96 1.87 -1.98
C THR A 99 -10.61 0.57 -1.49
N GLY A 100 -10.14 -0.58 -1.98
CA GLY A 100 -10.38 -1.90 -1.38
C GLY A 100 -9.15 -2.36 -0.59
N MET A 101 -9.35 -2.96 0.58
CA MET A 101 -8.28 -3.47 1.43
C MET A 101 -8.63 -4.85 1.99
N THR A 102 -7.60 -5.71 2.10
CA THR A 102 -7.68 -7.08 2.64
C THR A 102 -6.73 -7.30 3.83
#